data_AF-A0AAD7V3A9-F1
#
_entry.id   AF-A0AAD7V3A9-F1
#
_cell.length_a   1.000
_cell.length_b   1.000
_cell.length_c   1.000
_cell.angle_alpha   90.00
_cell.angle_beta   90.00
_cell.angle_gamma   90.00
#
_symmetry.space_group_name_H-M   'P 1'
#
loop_
_entity.id
_entity.type
_entity.pdbx_description
1 polymer ?
#
loop_
_entity_poly.entity_id
_entity_poly.type
_entity_poly.pdbx_seq_one_letter_code
_entity_poly.pdbx_strand_id
1 'polypeptide(L)' 'MAAPHSSGVAALLLSHMGDKVKPKDLYKMLDDLATPDMISDVPGAMTPNALLFNGQKKSADNTTKSN' A
#
# COMPACT_ATOMS: atom_id res chain seq x y z
N MET A 1 7.68 14.56 -2.96
CA MET A 1 7.93 13.78 -1.72
C MET A 1 7.09 12.52 -1.76
N ALA A 2 7.70 11.35 -2.03
CA ALA A 2 7.01 10.04 -2.12
C ALA A 2 7.67 8.98 -1.20
N ALA A 3 9.01 9.03 -1.09
CA ALA A 3 9.79 8.17 -0.20
C ALA A 3 9.36 8.11 1.28
N PRO A 4 8.96 9.21 1.96
CA PRO A 4 8.54 9.10 3.36
C PRO A 4 7.22 8.31 3.53
N HIS A 5 6.35 8.31 2.52
CA HIS A 5 5.11 7.52 2.56
C HIS A 5 5.40 6.03 2.42
N SER A 6 6.30 5.64 1.50
CA SER A 6 6.70 4.25 1.34
C SER A 6 7.42 3.72 2.59
N SER A 7 8.28 4.51 3.23
CA SER A 7 8.90 4.11 4.50
C SER A 7 7.89 3.99 5.64
N GLY A 8 6.88 4.87 5.69
CA GLY A 8 5.83 4.81 6.71
C GLY A 8 4.97 3.55 6.56
N VAL A 9 4.52 3.23 5.35
CA VAL A 9 3.75 2.00 5.08
C VAL A 9 4.60 0.76 5.34
N ALA A 10 5.87 0.77 4.93
CA ALA A 10 6.79 -0.33 5.23
C ALA A 10 6.95 -0.56 6.74
N ALA A 11 7.08 0.50 7.55
CA ALA A 11 7.19 0.38 9.00
C ALA A 11 5.93 -0.21 9.65
N LEU A 12 4.74 0.16 9.16
CA LEU A 12 3.48 -0.43 9.61
C LEU A 12 3.43 -1.93 9.29
N LEU A 13 3.78 -2.31 8.06
CA LEU A 13 3.76 -3.72 7.63
C LEU A 13 4.79 -4.57 8.37
N LEU A 14 6.01 -4.06 8.58
CA LEU A 14 7.06 -4.76 9.33
C LEU A 14 6.60 -5.16 10.73
N SER A 15 5.80 -4.32 11.39
CA SER A 15 5.23 -4.61 12.71
C SER A 15 4.27 -5.80 12.71
N HIS A 16 3.67 -6.13 11.56
CA HIS A 16 2.72 -7.24 11.40
C HIS A 16 3.36 -8.51 10.84
N MET A 17 4.51 -8.42 10.18
CA MET A 17 5.15 -9.56 9.50
C MET A 17 6.17 -10.32 10.39
N GLY A 18 6.59 -9.74 11.53
CA GLY A 18 7.47 -10.37 12.53
C GLY A 18 8.98 -10.20 12.27
N ASP A 19 9.81 -10.74 13.17
CA ASP A 19 11.26 -10.41 13.24
C ASP A 19 12.14 -10.97 12.11
N LYS A 20 11.64 -11.93 11.30
CA LYS A 20 12.46 -12.66 10.31
C LYS A 20 12.11 -12.34 8.85
N VAL A 21 11.53 -11.17 8.62
CA VAL A 21 11.11 -10.72 7.27
C VAL A 21 12.32 -10.30 6.46
N LYS A 22 12.45 -10.85 5.25
CA LYS A 22 13.48 -10.41 4.31
C LYS A 22 12.98 -9.21 3.51
N PRO A 23 13.87 -8.31 3.06
CA PRO A 23 13.48 -7.17 2.22
C PRO A 23 12.69 -7.56 0.96
N LYS A 24 12.96 -8.75 0.40
CA LYS A 24 12.24 -9.28 -0.76
C LYS A 24 10.77 -9.59 -0.45
N ASP A 25 10.49 -10.09 0.76
CA ASP A 25 9.14 -10.45 1.16
C ASP A 25 8.31 -9.20 1.46
N LEU A 26 8.94 -8.18 2.07
CA LEU A 26 8.34 -6.86 2.26
C LEU A 26 8.02 -6.18 0.93
N TYR A 27 8.94 -6.23 -0.04
CA TYR A 27 8.72 -5.66 -1.38
C TYR A 27 7.53 -6.32 -2.08
N LYS A 28 7.46 -7.65 -2.07
CA LYS A 28 6.33 -8.39 -2.64
C LYS A 28 5.00 -7.98 -1.98
N MET A 29 4.98 -7.88 -0.66
CA MET A 29 3.75 -7.50 0.05
C MET A 29 3.31 -6.06 -0.27
N LEU A 30 4.25 -5.13 -0.43
CA LEU A 30 3.96 -3.76 -0.86
C LEU A 30 3.40 -3.72 -2.29
N ASP A 31 3.93 -4.56 -3.18
CA ASP A 31 3.47 -4.69 -4.57
C ASP A 31 2.08 -5.35 -4.66
N ASP A 32 1.87 -6.44 -3.93
CA ASP A 32 0.58 -7.15 -3.85
C ASP A 32 -0.54 -6.29 -3.27
N LEU A 33 -0.21 -5.39 -2.34
CA LEU A 33 -1.17 -4.46 -1.75
C LEU A 33 -1.42 -3.23 -2.60
N ALA A 34 -0.50 -2.86 -3.51
CA ALA A 34 -0.62 -1.64 -4.29
C ALA A 34 -1.89 -1.63 -5.14
N THR A 35 -2.49 -0.46 -5.31
CA THR A 35 -3.63 -0.29 -6.20
C THR A 35 -3.11 -0.22 -7.64
N PRO A 36 -3.48 -1.18 -8.51
CA PRO A 36 -3.03 -1.18 -9.89
C PRO A 36 -3.79 -0.15 -10.73
N ASP A 37 -3.18 0.31 -11.82
CA ASP A 37 -3.82 1.04 -12.93
C ASP A 37 -4.49 2.39 -12.56
N MET A 38 -4.08 3.01 -11.46
CA MET A 38 -4.63 4.29 -11.01
C MET A 38 -3.80 5.52 -11.41
N ILE A 39 -2.55 5.32 -11.84
CA ILE A 39 -1.66 6.41 -12.24
C ILE A 39 -1.84 6.67 -13.74
N SER A 40 -2.16 7.91 -14.12
CA SER A 40 -2.18 8.36 -15.51
C SER A 40 -0.77 8.77 -15.98
N ASP A 41 -0.55 8.80 -17.29
CA ASP A 41 0.70 9.25 -17.92
C ASP A 41 1.97 8.50 -17.45
N VAL A 42 1.83 7.19 -17.20
CA VAL A 42 2.97 6.34 -16.82
C VAL A 42 3.94 6.23 -18.02
N PRO A 43 5.23 6.59 -17.85
CA PRO A 43 6.18 6.61 -18.96
C PRO A 43 6.55 5.19 -19.39
N GLY A 44 5.89 4.73 -20.45
CA GLY A 44 6.16 3.46 -21.12
C GLY A 44 5.67 2.21 -20.38
N ALA A 45 5.56 1.11 -21.13
CA ALA A 45 5.02 -0.17 -20.63
C ALA A 45 5.91 -0.89 -19.60
N MET A 46 7.15 -0.42 -19.37
CA MET A 46 8.10 -1.03 -18.44
C MET A 46 8.02 -0.43 -17.02
N THR A 47 7.34 0.72 -16.87
CA THR A 47 7.19 1.38 -15.57
C THR A 47 5.95 0.81 -14.86
N PRO A 48 6.07 0.28 -13.62
CA PRO A 48 4.94 -0.31 -12.92
C PRO A 48 3.90 0.75 -12.54
N ASN A 49 2.64 0.51 -12.91
CA ASN A 49 1.50 1.32 -12.49
C ASN A 49 0.95 0.82 -11.14
N ALA A 50 1.70 1.08 -10.07
CA ALA A 50 1.40 0.62 -8.73
C ALA A 50 1.35 1.80 -7.76
N LEU A 51 0.16 2.08 -7.23
CA LEU A 51 -0.04 3.13 -6.23
C LEU A 51 0.02 2.52 -4.83
N LEU A 52 0.96 3.01 -4.00
CA LEU A 52 1.19 2.51 -2.64
C LEU A 52 -0.09 2.49 -1.79
N PHE A 53 -0.43 1.34 -1.20
CA PHE A 53 -1.57 1.17 -0.32
C PHE A 53 -1.19 0.37 0.93
N ASN A 54 -1.77 0.72 2.07
CA ASN A 54 -1.44 0.14 3.37
C ASN A 54 -2.40 -0.97 3.82
N GLY A 55 -3.30 -1.43 2.95
CA GLY A 55 -4.25 -2.51 3.24
C GLY A 55 -5.42 -2.11 4.17
N GLN A 56 -5.44 -0.88 4.69
CA GLN A 56 -6.49 -0.45 5.61
C GLN A 56 -7.77 -0.12 4.85
N LYS A 57 -8.85 -0.84 5.18
CA LYS A 57 -10.20 -0.43 4.77
C LYS A 57 -10.65 0.65 5.74
N LYS A 58 -11.06 1.82 5.23
CA LYS A 58 -11.79 2.79 6.04
C LYS A 58 -13.03 2.06 6.58
N SER A 59 -13.09 1.84 7.89
CA SER A 59 -14.31 1.33 8.54
C SER A 59 -15.45 2.23 8.07
N ALA A 60 -16.50 1.65 7.50
CA ALA A 60 -17.66 2.40 7.05
C ALA A 60 -18.07 3.37 8.18
N ASP A 61 -18.17 4.66 7.84
CA ASP A 61 -18.60 5.69 8.77
C ASP A 61 -19.89 5.20 9.45
N ASN A 62 -19.91 5.21 10.78
CA ASN A 62 -21.00 4.70 11.62
C ASN A 62 -22.24 5.63 11.55
N THR A 63 -22.69 5.99 10.35
CA THR A 63 -23.95 6.71 10.14
C THR A 63 -25.10 5.71 10.07
N THR A 64 -25.49 5.20 11.23
CA THR A 64 -26.86 4.76 11.43
C THR A 64 -27.78 5.93 11.09
N LYS A 65 -28.41 5.92 9.90
CA LYS A 65 -29.63 6.68 9.66
C LYS A 65 -30.63 6.25 10.72
N SER A 66 -30.92 7.12 11.68
CA SER A 66 -32.14 7.00 12.46
C SER A 66 -33.29 7.22 11.47
N ASN A 67 -34.13 6.20 11.32
CA ASN A 67 -35.44 6.33 10.69
C ASN A 67 -36.35 7.20 11.57
#